data_AF-A0A6M4PBQ6-F1
#
_entry.id   AF-A0A6M4PBQ6-F1
#
_cell.length_a   1.000
_cell.length_b   1.000
_cell.length_c   1.000
_cell.angle_alpha   90.00
_cell.angle_beta   90.00
_cell.angle_gamma   90.00
#
_symmetry.space_group_name_H-M   'P 1'
#
loop_
_entity.id
_entity.type
_entity.pdbx_description
1 polymer ?
#
loop_
_entity_poly.entity_id
_entity_poly.type
_entity_poly.pdbx_seq_one_letter_code
_entity_poly.pdbx_strand_id
1 'polypeptide(L)'
;ACLICGKIIAIKDLEVVARQLGMYMITVIVGLIIHGGIFLPLIYFLVTRKNPFSFFAGIFQAWITALGTASSAGTLPVTFRCLEENLGIDKRVTRFVLPVG
;
A
#
# COMPACT_ATOMS: atom_id res chain seq x y z
N ALA A 1 10.32 10.02 31.86
CA ALA A 1 11.32 9.32 31.01
C ALA A 1 10.63 8.89 29.71
N CYS A 2 11.19 9.22 28.54
CA CYS A 2 10.61 8.82 27.25
C CYS A 2 10.53 7.28 27.14
N LEU A 3 9.41 6.75 26.65
CA LEU A 3 9.17 5.31 26.45
C LEU A 3 10.31 4.62 25.68
N ILE A 4 10.89 5.33 24.71
CA ILE A 4 12.01 4.84 23.90
C ILE A 4 13.29 4.71 24.74
N CYS A 5 13.66 5.73 25.53
CA CYS A 5 14.84 5.67 26.41
C CYS A 5 14.70 4.59 27.49
N GLY A 6 13.49 4.44 28.06
CA GLY A 6 13.21 3.39 29.05
C GLY A 6 13.30 1.97 28.46
N LYS A 7 12.89 1.78 27.21
CA LYS A 7 13.05 0.48 26.51
C LYS A 7 14.50 0.21 26.14
N ILE A 8 15.25 1.20 25.67
CA ILE A 8 16.67 1.02 25.27
C ILE A 8 17.55 0.62 26.46
N ILE A 9 17.34 1.24 27.63
CA ILE A 9 18.11 0.92 28.85
C ILE A 9 17.79 -0.49 29.39
N ALA A 10 16.60 -1.02 29.09
CA ALA A 10 16.19 -2.38 29.47
C ALA A 10 16.66 -3.48 28.50
N ILE A 11 17.20 -3.12 27.33
CA ILE A 11 17.71 -4.07 26.34
C ILE A 11 19.12 -4.49 26.75
N LYS A 12 19.28 -5.75 27.16
CA LYS A 12 20.59 -6.34 27.47
C LYS A 12 21.42 -6.65 26.21
N ASP A 13 20.76 -6.96 25.09
CA ASP A 13 21.40 -7.35 23.82
C ASP A 13 20.77 -6.62 22.63
N LEU A 14 21.45 -5.57 22.15
CA LEU A 14 21.01 -4.75 21.01
C LEU A 14 20.92 -5.59 19.71
N GLU A 15 21.78 -6.60 19.56
CA GLU A 15 21.82 -7.49 18.40
C GLU A 15 20.54 -8.31 18.25
N VAL A 16 20.01 -8.85 19.35
CA VAL A 16 18.78 -9.65 19.33
C VAL A 16 17.57 -8.80 18.95
N VAL A 17 17.50 -7.56 19.46
CA VAL A 17 16.41 -6.64 19.13
C VAL A 17 16.49 -6.18 17.67
N ALA A 18 17.68 -5.86 17.17
CA ALA A 18 17.88 -5.53 15.77
C ALA A 18 17.47 -6.70 14.84
N ARG A 19 17.82 -7.93 15.21
CA ARG A 19 17.41 -9.14 14.47
C ARG A 19 15.89 -9.34 14.49
N GLN A 20 15.24 -9.15 15.63
CA GLN A 20 13.78 -9.26 15.73
C GLN A 20 13.05 -8.20 14.89
N LEU A 21 13.50 -6.94 14.95
CA LEU A 21 12.95 -5.86 14.12
C LEU A 21 13.20 -6.10 12.63
N GLY A 22 14.38 -6.63 12.27
CA GLY A 22 14.71 -7.01 10.90
C GLY A 22 13.76 -8.09 10.36
N MET A 23 13.55 -9.17 11.14
CA MET A 23 12.60 -10.22 10.78
C MET A 23 11.17 -9.67 10.65
N TYR A 24 10.75 -8.80 11.57
CA TYR A 24 9.45 -8.13 11.49
C TYR A 24 9.28 -7.35 10.18
N MET A 25 10.24 -6.50 9.84
CA MET A 25 10.21 -5.73 8.58
C MET A 25 10.08 -6.63 7.35
N ILE A 26 10.86 -7.71 7.30
CA ILE A 26 10.80 -8.68 6.20
C ILE A 26 9.41 -9.32 6.12
N THR A 27 8.85 -9.77 7.25
CA THR A 27 7.53 -10.41 7.26
C THR A 27 6.43 -9.47 6.78
N VAL A 28 6.46 -8.19 7.19
CA VAL A 28 5.49 -7.18 6.77
C VAL A 28 5.61 -6.90 5.27
N ILE A 29 6.84 -6.71 4.77
CA ILE A 29 7.08 -6.46 3.33
C ILE A 29 6.58 -7.65 2.49
N VAL A 30 6.92 -8.88 2.88
CA VAL A 30 6.47 -10.09 2.18
C VAL A 30 4.94 -10.19 2.22
N GLY A 31 4.32 -9.93 3.37
CA GLY A 31 2.87 -9.91 3.51
C GLY A 31 2.19 -8.89 2.58
N LEU A 32 2.74 -7.68 2.49
CA LEU A 32 2.24 -6.63 1.61
C LEU A 32 2.40 -6.99 0.13
N ILE A 33 3.52 -7.60 -0.27
CA ILE A 33 3.73 -8.05 -1.65
C ILE A 33 2.74 -9.16 -2.02
N ILE A 34 2.54 -10.14 -1.14
CA ILE A 34 1.57 -11.22 -1.38
C ILE A 34 0.14 -10.66 -1.44
N HIS A 35 -0.21 -9.77 -0.53
CA HIS A 35 -1.56 -9.19 -0.49
C HIS A 35 -1.83 -8.30 -1.71
N GLY A 36 -0.91 -7.38 -2.02
CA GLY A 36 -1.02 -6.44 -3.13
C GLY A 36 -0.85 -7.08 -4.51
N GLY A 37 0.03 -8.08 -4.62
CA GLY A 37 0.37 -8.72 -5.89
C GLY A 37 -0.43 -9.98 -6.22
N ILE A 38 -1.02 -10.66 -5.22
CA ILE A 38 -1.75 -11.93 -5.44
C ILE A 38 -3.22 -11.80 -5.01
N PHE A 39 -3.49 -11.40 -3.78
CA PHE A 39 -4.87 -11.37 -3.28
C PHE A 39 -5.75 -10.33 -3.97
N LEU A 40 -5.32 -9.07 -4.02
CA LEU A 40 -6.09 -8.00 -4.69
C LEU A 40 -6.32 -8.29 -6.19
N PRO A 41 -5.32 -8.75 -6.96
CA PRO A 41 -5.50 -9.07 -8.39
C PRO A 41 -6.42 -10.26 -8.62
N LEU A 42 -6.34 -11.26 -7.74
CA LEU A 42 -7.21 -12.44 -7.79
C LEU A 42 -8.66 -12.05 -7.53
N ILE A 43 -8.93 -11.24 -6.51
CA ILE A 43 -10.28 -10.72 -6.22
C ILE A 43 -10.80 -9.90 -7.42
N TYR A 44 -9.97 -9.00 -7.95
CA TYR A 44 -10.33 -8.20 -9.12
C TYR A 44 -10.69 -9.09 -10.33
N PHE A 45 -9.86 -10.09 -10.62
CA PHE A 45 -10.09 -11.02 -11.73
C PHE A 45 -11.35 -11.86 -11.53
N LEU A 46 -11.64 -12.32 -10.32
CA LEU A 46 -12.85 -13.10 -10.02
C LEU A 46 -14.13 -12.27 -10.21
N VAL A 47 -14.13 -11.00 -9.79
CA VAL A 47 -15.31 -10.13 -9.86
C VAL A 47 -15.50 -9.52 -11.25
N THR A 48 -14.45 -8.92 -11.82
CA THR A 48 -14.56 -8.18 -13.09
C THR A 48 -14.30 -9.04 -14.32
N ARG A 49 -13.69 -10.24 -14.16
CA ARG A 49 -13.23 -11.12 -15.24
C ARG A 49 -12.32 -10.40 -16.26
N LYS A 50 -11.70 -9.29 -15.87
CA LYS A 50 -10.77 -8.50 -16.69
C LYS A 50 -9.33 -8.73 -16.25
N ASN A 51 -8.39 -8.50 -17.17
CA ASN A 51 -6.97 -8.65 -16.89
C ASN A 51 -6.49 -7.61 -15.83
N PRO A 52 -6.04 -8.04 -14.63
CA PRO A 52 -5.58 -7.13 -13.59
C PRO A 52 -4.30 -6.39 -13.97
N PHE A 53 -3.45 -6.93 -14.85
CA PHE A 53 -2.22 -6.25 -15.26
C PHE A 53 -2.47 -4.94 -16.00
N SER A 54 -3.55 -4.87 -16.79
CA SER A 54 -3.96 -3.61 -17.42
C SER A 54 -4.41 -2.57 -16.39
N PHE A 55 -4.99 -3.02 -15.28
CA PHE A 55 -5.39 -2.15 -14.17
C PHE A 55 -4.16 -1.57 -13.46
N PHE A 56 -3.18 -2.42 -13.12
CA PHE A 56 -1.93 -1.98 -12.51
C PHE A 56 -1.14 -0.98 -13.36
N ALA A 57 -1.08 -1.20 -14.68
CA ALA A 57 -0.45 -0.25 -15.58
C ALA A 57 -1.12 1.13 -15.54
N GLY A 58 -2.46 1.18 -15.46
CA GLY A 58 -3.23 2.42 -15.38
C GLY A 58 -3.01 3.21 -14.08
N ILE A 59 -2.75 2.54 -12.95
CA ILE A 59 -2.54 3.18 -11.63
C ILE A 59 -1.06 3.34 -11.24
N PHE A 60 -0.12 2.97 -12.11
CA PHE A 60 1.32 2.96 -11.80
C PHE A 60 1.85 4.31 -11.29
N GLN A 61 1.36 5.42 -11.85
CA GLN A 61 1.74 6.77 -11.41
C GLN A 61 1.28 7.09 -9.99
N ALA A 62 0.10 6.60 -9.58
CA ALA A 62 -0.39 6.74 -8.22
C ALA A 62 0.47 5.95 -7.23
N TRP A 63 0.94 4.75 -7.62
CA TRP A 63 1.86 3.93 -6.81
C TRP A 63 3.20 4.62 -6.54
N ILE A 64 3.83 5.19 -7.57
CA ILE A 64 5.08 5.95 -7.40
C ILE A 64 4.87 7.14 -6.47
N THR A 65 3.76 7.86 -6.65
CA THR A 65 3.42 9.01 -5.81
C THR A 65 3.17 8.58 -4.35
N ALA A 66 2.50 7.45 -4.14
CA ALA A 66 2.24 6.90 -2.80
C ALA A 66 3.52 6.49 -2.09
N LEU A 67 4.46 5.90 -2.83
CA LEU A 67 5.77 5.58 -2.31
C LEU A 67 6.57 6.83 -1.94
N GLY A 68 6.52 7.87 -2.77
CA GLY A 68 7.25 9.13 -2.53
C GLY A 68 6.66 10.00 -1.41
N THR A 69 5.34 9.97 -1.22
CA THR A 69 4.66 10.80 -0.20
C THR A 69 4.41 10.07 1.11
N ALA A 70 4.44 8.74 1.11
CA ALA A 70 4.08 7.88 2.24
C ALA A 70 2.72 8.21 2.89
N SER A 71 1.80 8.82 2.13
CA SER A 71 0.49 9.30 2.62
C SER A 71 -0.63 8.96 1.65
N SER A 72 -1.62 8.16 2.11
CA SER A 72 -2.77 7.79 1.29
C SER A 72 -3.59 9.02 0.85
N ALA A 73 -3.90 9.92 1.79
CA ALA A 73 -4.65 11.14 1.50
C ALA A 73 -3.92 12.08 0.53
N GLY A 74 -2.58 12.12 0.59
CA GLY A 74 -1.76 12.89 -0.34
C GLY A 74 -1.82 12.38 -1.78
N THR A 75 -2.18 11.10 -1.97
CA THR A 75 -2.20 10.43 -3.29
C THR A 75 -3.57 10.39 -3.93
N LEU A 76 -4.62 10.73 -3.18
CA LEU A 76 -6.01 10.77 -3.63
C LEU A 76 -6.19 11.51 -4.97
N PRO A 77 -5.66 12.75 -5.17
CA PRO A 77 -5.87 13.47 -6.43
C PRO A 77 -5.21 12.81 -7.63
N VAL A 78 -4.06 12.15 -7.43
CA VAL A 78 -3.38 11.40 -8.50
C VAL A 78 -4.15 10.12 -8.82
N THR A 79 -4.66 9.44 -7.79
CA THR A 79 -5.48 8.24 -7.92
C THR A 79 -6.78 8.52 -8.70
N PHE A 80 -7.44 9.66 -8.45
CA PHE A 80 -8.60 10.12 -9.23
C PHE A 80 -8.26 10.25 -10.71
N ARG A 81 -7.16 10.92 -11.06
CA ARG A 81 -6.74 11.08 -12.47
C ARG A 81 -6.44 9.73 -13.12
N CYS A 82 -5.69 8.86 -12.46
CA CYS A 82 -5.38 7.53 -13.01
C CYS A 82 -6.66 6.71 -13.28
N LEU A 83 -7.65 6.75 -12.39
CA LEU A 83 -8.87 5.97 -12.54
C LEU A 83 -9.85 6.56 -13.57
N GLU A 84 -9.98 7.88 -13.63
CA GLU A 84 -10.87 8.56 -14.58
C GLU A 84 -10.26 8.65 -16.00
N GLU A 85 -8.96 8.97 -16.12
CA GLU A 85 -8.31 9.25 -17.41
C GLU A 85 -7.64 7.99 -18.01
N ASN A 86 -6.87 7.21 -17.24
CA ASN A 86 -6.17 6.04 -17.78
C ASN A 86 -7.08 4.81 -17.88
N LEU A 87 -7.99 4.65 -16.92
CA LEU A 87 -8.86 3.47 -16.79
C LEU A 87 -10.31 3.72 -17.22
N GLY A 88 -10.71 4.97 -17.44
CA GLY A 88 -12.02 5.34 -17.95
C GLY A 88 -13.19 4.97 -17.03
N ILE A 89 -12.96 4.93 -15.71
CA ILE A 89 -14.02 4.60 -14.74
C ILE A 89 -14.97 5.78 -14.58
N ASP A 90 -16.28 5.52 -14.45
CA ASP A 90 -17.30 6.54 -14.26
C ASP A 90 -17.01 7.39 -13.01
N LYS A 91 -16.98 8.72 -13.19
CA LYS A 91 -16.67 9.70 -12.15
C LYS A 91 -17.61 9.61 -10.95
N ARG A 92 -18.84 9.14 -11.14
CA ARG A 92 -19.82 8.96 -10.06
C ARG A 92 -19.38 7.87 -9.09
N VAL A 93 -18.75 6.81 -9.60
CA VAL A 93 -18.25 5.70 -8.77
C VAL A 93 -16.95 6.08 -8.09
N THR A 94 -15.99 6.67 -8.82
CA THR A 94 -14.69 7.07 -8.25
C THR A 94 -14.87 8.07 -7.12
N ARG A 95 -15.75 9.08 -7.29
CA ARG A 95 -15.99 10.14 -6.29
C ARG A 95 -16.79 9.68 -5.08
N PHE A 96 -17.45 8.53 -5.16
CA PHE A 96 -18.13 7.94 -4.02
C PHE A 96 -17.21 6.98 -3.25
N VAL A 97 -16.49 6.11 -3.96
CA VAL A 97 -15.70 5.03 -3.34
C VAL A 97 -14.35 5.52 -2.81
N LEU A 98 -13.64 6.37 -3.56
CA LEU A 98 -12.27 6.79 -3.19
C LEU A 98 -12.19 7.63 -1.91
N PRO A 99 -13.12 8.55 -1.59
CA PRO A 99 -13.05 9.31 -0.35
C PRO A 99 -13.44 8.52 0.90
N VAL A 100 -14.13 7.39 0.73
CA VAL A 100 -14.53 6.49 1.82
C VAL A 100 -13.42 5.50 2.16
N GLY A 101 -12.58 5.17 1.17
CA GLY A 101 -11.45 4.25 1.30
C GLY A 101 -10.20 4.83 1.94
#